data_AF-A0A098MFJ3-F1
#
_entry.id   AF-A0A098MFJ3-F1
#
_cell.length_a   1.000
_cell.length_b   1.000
_cell.length_c   1.000
_cell.angle_alpha   90.00
_cell.angle_beta   90.00
_cell.angle_gamma   90.00
#
_symmetry.space_group_name_H-M   'P 1'
#
loop_
_entity.id
_entity.type
_entity.pdbx_description
1 polymer ?
#
loop_
_entity_poly.entity_id
_entity_poly.type
_entity_poly.pdbx_seq_one_letter_code
_entity_poly.pdbx_strand_id
1 'polypeptide(L)' 'MDNSLWYDAAGNIQAFTTDRAIMAKIRRSYDFQISATYYGGIGGEITALQYRVPASYSRTIRRMFAVQITS' A
#
# COMPACT_ATOMS: atom_id res chain seq x y z
N MET A 1 7.78 5.01 -9.87
CA MET A 1 7.20 4.75 -8.55
C MET A 1 5.75 4.48 -8.80
N ASP A 2 5.31 3.25 -8.56
CA ASP A 2 3.96 2.83 -8.90
C ASP A 2 3.18 2.70 -7.60
N ASN A 3 2.30 3.67 -7.39
CA ASN A 3 1.41 3.76 -6.24
C ASN A 3 -0.01 3.69 -6.77
N SER A 4 -0.82 2.81 -6.19
CA SER A 4 -2.22 2.66 -6.58
C SER A 4 -3.07 2.44 -5.34
N LEU A 5 -4.24 3.07 -5.34
CA LEU A 5 -5.23 2.94 -4.28
C LEU A 5 -6.57 2.59 -4.90
N TRP A 6 -7.26 1.57 -4.42
CA TRP A 6 -8.62 1.24 -4.83
C TRP A 6 -9.43 0.66 -3.67
N TYR A 7 -10.75 0.62 -3.78
CA TYR A 7 -11.60 -0.03 -2.78
C TYR A 7 -11.74 -1.54 -3.07
N ASP A 8 -11.70 -2.37 -2.04
CA ASP A 8 -12.13 -3.77 -2.14
C ASP A 8 -13.63 -3.91 -1.88
N ALA A 9 -14.18 -5.10 -2.16
CA ALA A 9 -15.61 -5.39 -1.97
C ALA A 9 -16.09 -5.23 -0.51
N ALA A 10 -15.17 -5.27 0.46
CA ALA A 10 -15.48 -5.05 1.87
C ALA A 10 -15.35 -3.58 2.29
N GLY A 11 -15.12 -2.66 1.34
CA GLY A 11 -14.99 -1.23 1.59
C GLY A 11 -13.63 -0.81 2.16
N ASN A 12 -12.66 -1.72 2.25
CA ASN A 12 -11.30 -1.35 2.64
C ASN A 12 -10.55 -0.77 1.44
N ILE A 13 -9.50 0.00 1.72
CA ILE A 13 -8.60 0.52 0.71
C ILE A 13 -7.47 -0.48 0.51
N GLN A 14 -7.29 -0.94 -0.72
CA GLN A 14 -6.10 -1.66 -1.14
C GLN A 14 -5.07 -0.63 -1.57
N ALA A 15 -3.89 -0.68 -0.93
CA ALA A 15 -2.82 0.28 -1.15
C ALA A 15 -1.57 -0.44 -1.64
N PHE A 16 -1.31 -0.36 -2.93
CA PHE A 16 -0.13 -0.92 -3.58
C PHE A 16 0.97 0.14 -3.70
N THR A 17 2.21 -0.24 -3.39
CA THR A 17 3.37 0.63 -3.59
C THR A 17 4.63 -0.16 -3.93
N THR A 18 5.43 0.38 -4.84
CA THR A 18 6.85 0.00 -5.04
C THR A 18 7.83 0.86 -4.23
N ASP A 19 7.34 1.90 -3.54
CA ASP A 19 8.17 2.88 -2.83
C ASP A 19 8.61 2.36 -1.46
N ARG A 20 9.91 2.06 -1.33
CA ARG A 20 10.54 1.58 -0.10
C ARG A 20 10.38 2.57 1.08
N ALA A 21 10.29 3.87 0.83
CA ALA A 21 10.10 4.87 1.89
C ALA A 21 8.68 4.80 2.47
N ILE A 22 7.66 4.64 1.62
CA ILE A 22 6.28 4.42 2.06
C ILE A 22 6.18 3.10 2.82
N MET A 23 6.76 2.01 2.31
CA MET A 23 6.78 0.72 3.01
C MET A 23 7.40 0.83 4.40
N ALA A 24 8.57 1.48 4.50
CA ALA A 24 9.25 1.67 5.77
C ALA A 24 8.42 2.51 6.75
N LYS A 25 7.72 3.54 6.26
CA LYS A 25 6.84 4.38 7.07
C LYS A 25 5.62 3.59 7.58
N ILE A 26 4.96 2.82 6.71
CA ILE A 26 3.83 1.97 7.10
C ILE A 26 4.26 1.01 8.20
N ARG A 27 5.34 0.24 7.96
CA ARG A 27 5.89 -0.71 8.92
C ARG A 27 6.21 -0.09 10.30
N ARG A 28 6.62 1.18 10.34
CA ARG A 28 7.01 1.87 11.58
C ARG A 28 5.85 2.48 12.35
N SER A 29 4.78 2.89 11.65
CA SER A 29 3.78 3.80 12.22
C SER A 29 2.34 3.30 12.11
N TYR A 30 2.11 2.22 11.39
CA TYR A 30 0.76 1.71 11.11
C TYR A 30 0.76 0.19 11.19
N ASP A 31 -0.33 -0.36 11.72
CA ASP A 31 -0.57 -1.81 11.78
C ASP A 31 -1.48 -2.25 10.63
N PHE A 32 -1.13 -1.87 9.41
CA PHE A 32 -1.89 -2.27 8.22
C PHE A 32 -1.53 -3.70 7.82
N GLN A 33 -2.55 -4.49 7.51
CA GLN A 33 -2.35 -5.87 7.08
C GLN A 33 -1.73 -5.90 5.68
N ILE A 34 -0.66 -6.68 5.48
CA ILE A 34 -0.13 -6.96 4.14
C ILE A 34 -1.08 -7.95 3.45
N SER A 35 -1.63 -7.56 2.30
CA SER A 35 -2.51 -8.40 1.49
C SER A 35 -1.77 -9.13 0.38
N ALA A 36 -0.66 -8.58 -0.12
CA ALA A 36 0.22 -9.25 -1.07
C ALA A 36 1.66 -8.74 -0.94
N THR A 37 2.62 -9.65 -1.17
CA THR A 37 4.04 -9.34 -1.29
C THR A 37 4.52 -9.72 -2.67
N TYR A 38 5.15 -8.77 -3.37
CA TYR A 38 5.70 -8.99 -4.70
C TYR A 38 7.21 -9.07 -4.61
N TYR A 39 7.76 -10.14 -5.16
CA TYR A 39 9.19 -10.39 -5.22
C TYR A 39 9.68 -10.17 -6.65
N GLY A 40 10.92 -9.73 -6.79
CA GLY A 40 11.55 -9.58 -8.10
C GLY A 40 13.08 -9.61 -8.03
N GLY A 41 13.70 -9.59 -9.20
CA GLY A 41 15.16 -9.63 -9.36
C GLY A 41 15.77 -11.01 -9.10
N ILE A 42 17.08 -11.09 -9.32
CA ILE A 42 17.87 -12.29 -9.05
C ILE A 42 18.25 -12.24 -7.56
N GLY A 43 17.55 -13.03 -6.74
CA GLY A 43 17.73 -13.05 -5.28
C GLY A 43 16.45 -12.94 -4.47
N GLY A 44 15.28 -12.73 -5.10
CA GLY A 44 13.98 -12.77 -4.43
C GLY A 44 13.74 -11.60 -3.48
N GLU A 45 14.24 -10.41 -3.82
CA GLU A 45 14.00 -9.21 -3.02
C GLU A 45 12.54 -8.76 -3.11
N ILE A 46 12.01 -8.15 -2.05
CA ILE A 46 10.71 -7.50 -2.07
C ILE A 46 10.81 -6.24 -2.94
N THR A 47 10.01 -6.20 -4.00
CA THR A 47 9.94 -5.08 -4.94
C THR A 47 8.68 -4.25 -4.76
N ALA A 48 7.59 -4.84 -4.28
CA ALA A 48 6.36 -4.13 -3.95
C ALA A 48 5.59 -4.79 -2.80
N LEU A 49 4.76 -4.00 -2.13
CA LEU A 49 3.84 -4.46 -1.09
C LEU A 49 2.45 -3.89 -1.36
N GLN A 50 1.44 -4.72 -1.09
CA GLN A 50 0.05 -4.30 -1.04
C GLN A 50 -0.46 -4.42 0.38
N TYR A 51 -1.13 -3.38 0.85
CA TYR A 51 -1.72 -3.31 2.18
C TYR A 51 -3.23 -3.23 2.09
N ARG A 52 -3.92 -3.90 3.01
CA ARG A 52 -5.32 -3.65 3.32
C ARG A 52 -5.39 -2.58 4.41
N VAL A 53 -6.04 -1.46 4.08
CA VAL A 53 -6.13 -0.27 4.91
C VAL A 53 -7.60 0.02 5.22
N PRO A 54 -8.00 0.20 6.49
CA PRO A 54 -9.37 0.59 6.82
C PRO A 54 -9.77 1.93 6.17
N ALA A 55 -11.03 2.05 5.73
CA ALA A 55 -11.52 3.26 5.05
C ALA A 55 -11.35 4.56 5.85
N SER A 56 -11.33 4.47 7.19
CA SER A 56 -11.08 5.60 8.09
C SER A 56 -9.72 6.29 7.84
N TYR A 57 -8.75 5.59 7.27
CA TYR A 57 -7.43 6.14 6.91
C TYR A 57 -7.36 6.73 5.49
N SER A 58 -8.48 6.82 4.76
CA SER A 58 -8.58 7.37 3.39
C SER A 58 -7.75 8.65 3.19
N ARG A 59 -7.95 9.65 4.05
CA ARG A 59 -7.25 10.94 3.96
C ARG A 59 -5.74 10.78 4.15
N THR A 60 -5.33 9.95 5.10
CA THR A 60 -3.92 9.68 5.41
C THR A 60 -3.23 8.99 4.24
N ILE A 61 -3.86 7.95 3.69
CA ILE A 61 -3.25 7.14 2.64
C ILE A 61 -3.19 7.88 1.30
N ARG A 62 -4.22 8.66 0.95
CA ARG A 62 -4.18 9.54 -0.24
C ARG A 62 -3.02 10.53 -0.19
N ARG A 63 -2.78 11.14 0.98
CA ARG A 63 -1.65 12.07 1.19
C ARG A 63 -0.31 11.34 1.14
N MET A 64 -0.23 10.16 1.74
CA MET A 64 1.01 9.39 1.82
C MET A 64 1.44 8.83 0.46
N PHE A 65 0.50 8.32 -0.33
CA PHE A 65 0.77 7.71 -1.64
C PHE A 65 0.74 8.73 -2.78
N ALA A 66 0.25 9.95 -2.51
CA ALA A 66 0.10 11.05 -3.46
C ALA A 66 -0.72 10.70 -4.73
N VAL A 67 -1.67 9.77 -4.61
CA VAL A 67 -2.58 9.36 -5.67
C VAL A 67 -4.03 9.37 -5.20
N GLN A 68 -4.97 9.46 -6.15
CA GLN A 68 -6.39 9.31 -5.87
C GLN A 68 -6.77 7.84 -5.74
N ILE A 69 -7.82 7.55 -4.97
CA ILE A 69 -8.41 6.21 -4.91
C ILE A 69 -9.29 6.05 -6.15
N THR A 70 -8.99 5.03 -6.96
CA THR A 70 -9.84 4.61 -8.08
C THR A 70 -10.95 3.71 -7.58
N SER A 71 -12.18 3.99 -8.00
CA SER A 71 -13.37 3.18 -7.74
C SER A 71 -13.46 1.98 -8.67
#